data_AF-X1KHF5-F1
#
_entry.id   AF-X1KHF5-F1
#
_cell.length_a   1.000
_cell.length_b   1.000
_cell.length_c   1.000
_cell.angle_alpha   90.00
_cell.angle_beta   90.00
_cell.angle_gamma   90.00
#
_symmetry.space_group_name_H-M   'P 1'
#
loop_
_entity.id
_entity.type
_entity.pdbx_description
1 polymer ?
#
loop_
_entity_poly.entity_id
_entity_poly.type
_entity_poly.pdbx_seq_one_letter_code
_entity_poly.pdbx_strand_id
1 'polypeptide(L)' 'PEFALVLVGDDVEIMIVDVRGDKVRLGITAPKSIPVHRKEVLQAINKLKSSGKF' A
#
# COMPACT_ATOMS: atom_id res chain seq x y z
N PRO A 1 15.63 1.51 17.31
CA PRO A 1 14.19 1.38 17.00
C PRO A 1 13.97 -0.04 16.46
N GLU A 2 13.06 -0.82 17.04
CA GLU A 2 12.89 -2.24 16.69
C GLU A 2 12.46 -2.47 15.23
N PHE A 3 11.93 -1.44 14.57
CA PHE A 3 11.57 -1.47 13.15
C PHE A 3 12.19 -0.28 12.44
N ALA A 4 12.85 -0.55 11.31
CA ALA A 4 13.41 0.47 10.43
C ALA A 4 12.34 1.00 9.46
N LEU A 5 12.50 2.24 9.02
CA LEU A 5 11.69 2.83 7.94
C LEU A 5 12.18 2.34 6.58
N VAL A 6 11.26 2.08 5.67
CA VAL A 6 11.56 1.77 4.28
C VAL A 6 11.16 2.98 3.44
N LEU A 7 12.14 3.54 2.73
CA LEU A 7 11.95 4.64 1.79
C LEU A 7 11.81 4.08 0.37
N VAL A 8 10.86 4.62 -0.40
CA VAL A 8 10.67 4.28 -1.81
C VAL A 8 10.78 5.56 -2.63
N GLY A 9 11.88 5.70 -3.35
CA GLY A 9 12.26 6.99 -3.94
C GLY A 9 12.47 8.05 -2.85
N ASP A 10 12.09 9.28 -3.15
CA ASP A 10 12.25 10.42 -2.24
C ASP A 10 10.93 10.85 -1.56
N ASP A 11 9.79 10.30 -2.01
CA ASP A 11 8.46 10.81 -1.68
C ASP A 11 7.60 9.85 -0.85
N VAL A 12 8.03 8.59 -0.68
CA VAL A 12 7.21 7.56 -0.03
C VAL A 12 7.96 6.93 1.14
N GLU A 13 7.27 6.88 2.28
CA GLU A 13 7.77 6.25 3.50
C GLU A 13 6.83 5.14 3.93
N ILE A 14 7.41 3.99 4.30
CA ILE A 14 6.68 2.83 4.81
C ILE A 14 7.25 2.48 6.19
N MET A 15 6.36 2.31 7.15
CA MET A 15 6.72 2.01 8.53
C MET A 15 5.85 0.90 9.11
N ILE A 16 6.40 0.17 10.08
CA ILE A 16 5.62 -0.73 10.93
C ILE A 16 5.02 0.10 12.07
N VAL A 17 3.69 0.12 12.15
CA VAL A 17 2.94 0.84 13.19
C VAL A 17 2.69 -0.06 14.40
N ASP A 18 2.39 -1.34 14.17
CA ASP A 18 2.05 -2.30 15.21
C ASP A 18 2.23 -3.74 14.69
N VAL A 19 2.53 -4.68 15.58
CA VAL A 19 2.60 -6.12 15.30
C VAL A 19 1.77 -6.86 16.33
N ARG A 20 0.75 -7.58 15.88
CA ARG A 20 -0.13 -8.38 16.73
C ARG A 20 -0.22 -9.80 16.20
N GLY A 21 0.51 -10.72 16.83
CA GLY A 21 0.58 -12.11 16.41
C GLY A 21 1.12 -12.21 14.98
N ASP A 22 0.29 -12.68 14.06
CA ASP A 22 0.59 -12.83 12.63
C ASP A 22 0.25 -11.59 11.79
N LYS A 23 -0.37 -10.57 12.40
CA LYS A 23 -0.80 -9.35 11.70
C LYS A 23 0.17 -8.21 11.93
N VAL A 24 0.59 -7.58 10.84
CA VAL A 24 1.40 -6.36 10.85
C VAL A 24 0.56 -5.20 10.35
N ARG A 25 0.55 -4.09 11.09
CA ARG A 25 -0.04 -2.84 10.64
C ARG A 25 1.06 -1.99 10.02
N LEU A 26 0.90 -1.67 8.74
CA LEU A 26 1.80 -0.79 8.01
C LEU A 26 1.23 0.62 7.92
N GLY A 27 2.07 1.62 8.17
CA GLY A 27 1.82 3.03 7.87
C GLY A 27 2.51 3.37 6.55
N ILE A 28 1.82 4.08 5.68
CA ILE A 28 2.35 4.51 4.37
C ILE A 28 2.08 6.00 4.23
N THR A 29 3.13 6.77 4.04
CA THR A 29 3.07 8.20 3.73
C THR A 29 3.48 8.38 2.28
N ALA A 30 2.66 9.04 1.48
CA ALA A 30 2.93 9.35 0.08
C ALA A 30 2.16 10.63 -0.33
N PRO A 31 2.66 11.41 -1.29
CA PRO A 31 1.92 12.54 -1.85
C PRO A 31 0.66 12.07 -2.58
N LYS A 32 -0.34 12.96 -2.67
CA LYS A 32 -1.64 12.65 -3.32
C LYS A 32 -1.52 12.25 -4.79
N SER A 33 -0.44 12.63 -5.46
CA SER A 33 -0.13 12.25 -6.84
C SER A 33 0.21 10.76 -6.99
N ILE A 34 0.61 10.09 -5.91
CA ILE A 34 0.99 8.67 -5.90
C ILE A 34 -0.15 7.88 -5.24
N PRO A 35 -1.01 7.21 -6.02
CA PRO A 35 -2.10 6.43 -5.45
C PRO A 35 -1.58 5.19 -4.73
N VAL A 36 -1.93 5.04 -3.46
CA VAL A 36 -1.62 3.86 -2.65
C VAL A 36 -2.88 3.01 -2.53
N HIS A 37 -2.82 1.79 -3.07
CA HIS A 37 -3.92 0.83 -3.03
C HIS A 37 -3.47 -0.51 -2.51
N ARG A 38 -4.39 -1.24 -1.89
CA ARG A 38 -4.17 -2.66 -1.61
C ARG A 38 -4.16 -3.44 -2.91
N LYS A 39 -3.24 -4.40 -3.03
CA LYS A 39 -2.99 -5.15 -4.27
C LYS A 39 -4.26 -5.85 -4.77
N GLU A 40 -4.98 -6.51 -3.88
CA GLU A 40 -6.20 -7.25 -4.18
C GLU A 40 -7.32 -6.34 -4.71
N VAL A 41 -7.42 -5.12 -4.19
CA VAL A 41 -8.42 -4.13 -4.64
C VAL A 41 -8.07 -3.64 -6.04
N LEU A 42 -6.80 -3.34 -6.30
CA LEU A 42 -6.33 -2.89 -7.62
C LEU A 42 -6.54 -4.00 -8.68
N GLN A 43 -6.24 -5.25 -8.32
CA GLN A 43 -6.45 -6.41 -9.20
C GLN A 43 -7.94 -6.60 -9.55
N ALA A 44 -8.84 -6.47 -8.56
CA ALA A 44 -10.27 -6.59 -8.79
C ALA A 44 -10.79 -5.48 -9.74
N ILE A 45 -10.34 -4.24 -9.55
CA ILE A 45 -10.71 -3.10 -10.41
C ILE A 45 -10.22 -3.32 -11.84
N ASN A 46 -8.97 -3.75 -12.01
CA ASN A 46 -8.40 -3.97 -13.35
C ASN A 46 -9.13 -5.09 -14.09
N LYS A 47 -9.49 -6.17 -13.39
CA LYS A 47 -10.28 -7.27 -13.97
C LYS A 47 -11.67 -6.82 -14.42
N LEU A 48 -12.30 -5.91 -13.66
CA LEU A 48 -13.60 -5.34 -14.05
C LEU A 48 -13.46 -4.49 -15.31
N LYS A 49 -12.44 -3.62 -15.37
CA LYS A 49 -12.17 -2.77 -16.54
C LYS A 49 -11.86 -3.56 -17.80
N SER A 50 -11.11 -4.66 -17.69
CA SER A 50 -10.78 -5.51 -18.85
C SER A 50 -11.96 -6.35 -19.35
N SER A 51 -13.04 -6.49 -18.57
CA SER A 51 -14.19 -7.33 -18.91
C SER A 51 -15.30 -6.60 -19.68
N GLY A 52 -15.07 -5.35 -20.14
CA GLY A 52 -15.86 -4.72 -21.20
C GLY A 52 -17.38 -4.67 -20.99
N LYS A 53 -17.84 -4.57 -19.74
CA LYS A 53 -19.26 -4.30 -19.44
C LYS A 53 -19.46 -2.84 -19.04
N PHE A 54 -18.99 -1.90 -19.85
CA PHE A 54 -19.49 -0.52 -20.02
C PHE A 54 -18.87 0.05 -21.30
#